data_AF-A0A2N7QGW1-F1
#
_entry.id   AF-A0A2N7QGW1-F1
#
_cell.length_a   1.000
_cell.length_b   1.000
_cell.length_c   1.000
_cell.angle_alpha   90.00
_cell.angle_beta   90.00
_cell.angle_gamma   90.00
#
_symmetry.space_group_name_H-M   'P 1'
#
loop_
_entity.id
_entity.type
_entity.pdbx_description
1 polymer ?
#
loop_
_entity_poly.entity_id
_entity_poly.type
_entity_poly.pdbx_seq_one_letter_code
_entity_poly.pdbx_strand_id
1 'polypeptide(L)'
;ECVDLAKQIMKEAKDQGVKIYLPVDVTVERNEEVRNVELNEIEKEDKIYDVGPATVDLFSQALEGANTLVWNGPLGYFEKPPFHKGTVALARKIATLPGTTIAGGGDTILAIKVAGVENSFSYISTAGGAFLEYLEGKELPGLKVLKI
;
A
#
# COMPACT_ATOMS: atom_id res chain seq x y z
N GLU A 1 -0.58 13.13 -16.50
CA GLU A 1 0.19 12.35 -17.48
C GLU A 1 -0.17 10.85 -17.44
N CYS A 2 -0.22 10.20 -16.27
CA CYS A 2 -0.48 8.75 -16.19
C CYS A 2 -1.97 8.31 -16.19
N VAL A 3 -2.93 9.20 -16.48
CA VAL A 3 -4.37 8.90 -16.37
C VAL A 3 -4.80 7.81 -17.36
N ASP A 4 -4.29 7.88 -18.60
CA ASP A 4 -4.65 6.89 -19.62
C ASP A 4 -4.04 5.51 -19.32
N LEU A 5 -2.80 5.49 -18.81
CA LEU A 5 -2.17 4.26 -18.33
C LEU A 5 -2.94 3.64 -17.16
N ALA A 6 -3.39 4.45 -16.19
CA ALA A 6 -4.21 3.97 -15.07
C ALA A 6 -5.52 3.33 -15.56
N LYS A 7 -6.21 3.96 -16.53
CA LYS A 7 -7.41 3.39 -17.15
C LYS A 7 -7.12 2.07 -17.87
N GLN A 8 -6.00 1.98 -18.57
CA GLN A 8 -5.57 0.75 -19.22
C GLN A 8 -5.37 -0.38 -18.21
N ILE A 9 -4.63 -0.13 -17.12
CA ILE A 9 -4.39 -1.11 -16.05
C ILE A 9 -5.71 -1.60 -15.45
N MET A 10 -6.64 -0.68 -15.15
CA MET A 10 -7.95 -1.06 -14.61
C MET A 10 -8.75 -1.95 -15.56
N LYS A 11 -8.67 -1.67 -16.87
CA LYS A 11 -9.32 -2.49 -17.89
C LYS A 11 -8.69 -3.89 -17.95
N GLU A 12 -7.37 -3.98 -18.02
CA GLU A 12 -6.65 -5.26 -18.09
C GLU A 12 -6.91 -6.13 -16.85
N ALA A 13 -6.89 -5.54 -15.65
CA ALA A 13 -7.23 -6.25 -14.42
C ALA A 13 -8.65 -6.81 -14.46
N LYS A 14 -9.62 -6.01 -14.91
CA LYS A 14 -11.01 -6.45 -15.07
C LYS A 14 -11.13 -7.60 -16.09
N ASP A 15 -10.46 -7.50 -17.23
CA ASP A 15 -10.47 -8.52 -18.28
C ASP A 15 -9.87 -9.85 -17.78
N GLN A 16 -8.95 -9.80 -16.81
CA GLN A 16 -8.35 -10.97 -16.15
C GLN A 16 -9.09 -11.44 -14.88
N GLY A 17 -10.20 -10.79 -14.52
CA GLY A 17 -10.94 -11.10 -13.28
C GLY A 17 -10.21 -10.71 -11.99
N VAL A 18 -9.18 -9.87 -12.08
CA VAL A 18 -8.45 -9.31 -10.95
C VAL A 18 -9.25 -8.15 -10.36
N LYS A 19 -9.54 -8.22 -9.05
CA LYS A 19 -10.23 -7.16 -8.33
C LYS A 19 -9.23 -6.07 -7.94
N ILE A 20 -9.54 -4.83 -8.32
CA ILE A 20 -8.82 -3.63 -7.85
C ILE A 20 -9.69 -2.94 -6.81
N TYR A 21 -9.11 -2.68 -5.64
CA TYR A 21 -9.72 -1.88 -4.59
C TYR A 21 -9.02 -0.51 -4.56
N LEU A 22 -9.81 0.56 -4.58
CA LEU A 22 -9.35 1.93 -4.48
C LEU A 22 -9.89 2.57 -3.19
N PRO A 23 -9.28 3.66 -2.71
CA PRO A 23 -9.83 4.41 -1.59
C PRO A 23 -11.28 4.86 -1.86
N VAL A 24 -12.09 4.82 -0.81
CA VAL A 24 -13.51 5.26 -0.80
C VAL A 24 -13.73 6.49 0.09
N ASP A 25 -12.75 6.81 0.93
CA ASP A 25 -12.67 8.00 1.76
C ASP A 25 -11.20 8.37 1.98
N VAL A 26 -10.95 9.61 2.37
CA VAL A 26 -9.59 10.16 2.50
C VAL A 26 -9.45 11.04 3.73
N THR A 27 -8.24 11.11 4.26
CA THR A 27 -7.85 12.10 5.26
C THR A 27 -7.26 13.31 4.53
N VAL A 28 -7.89 14.47 4.70
CA VAL A 28 -7.46 15.74 4.09
C VAL A 28 -6.98 16.73 5.13
N GLU A 29 -6.11 17.65 4.69
CA GLU A 29 -5.70 18.85 5.43
C GLU A 29 -6.09 20.11 4.67
N ARG A 30 -6.72 21.05 5.36
CA ARG A 30 -7.02 22.40 4.87
C ARG A 30 -6.80 23.39 6.00
N ASN A 31 -5.95 24.39 5.79
CA ASN A 31 -5.64 25.41 6.80
C ASN A 31 -5.28 24.80 8.17
N GLU A 32 -4.43 23.76 8.17
CA GLU A 32 -4.00 23.01 9.36
C GLU A 32 -5.10 22.16 10.04
N GLU A 33 -6.34 22.21 9.56
CA GLU A 33 -7.42 21.35 10.02
C GLU A 33 -7.39 20.01 9.27
N VAL A 34 -7.40 18.91 10.04
CA VAL A 34 -7.41 17.55 9.51
C VAL A 34 -8.79 16.93 9.71
N ARG A 35 -9.35 16.38 8.62
CA ARG A 35 -10.65 15.69 8.64
C ARG A 35 -10.67 14.52 7.68
N ASN A 36 -11.54 13.55 7.96
CA ASN A 36 -11.87 12.48 7.03
C ASN A 36 -13.09 12.91 6.22
N VAL A 37 -13.06 12.69 4.91
CA VAL A 37 -14.14 13.05 3.98
C VAL A 37 -14.38 11.93 2.98
N GLU A 38 -15.62 11.80 2.53
CA GLU A 38 -15.94 10.96 1.37
C GLU A 38 -15.36 11.58 0.08
N LEU A 39 -15.17 10.78 -0.97
CA LEU A 39 -14.54 11.27 -2.21
C LEU A 39 -15.31 12.41 -2.90
N ASN A 40 -16.64 12.44 -2.75
CA ASN A 40 -17.52 13.48 -3.29
C ASN A 40 -17.53 14.77 -2.44
N GLU A 41 -16.95 14.74 -1.24
CA GLU A 41 -16.84 15.88 -0.32
C GLU A 41 -15.46 16.55 -0.38
N ILE A 42 -14.55 16.05 -1.23
CA ILE A 42 -13.24 16.64 -1.43
C ILE A 42 -13.40 17.98 -2.16
N GLU A 43 -12.95 19.04 -1.50
CA GLU A 43 -12.97 20.39 -2.04
C GLU A 43 -11.60 20.74 -2.67
N LYS A 44 -11.56 21.71 -3.59
CA LYS A 44 -10.37 22.00 -4.42
C LYS A 44 -9.11 22.36 -3.63
N GLU A 45 -9.26 23.00 -2.48
CA GLU A 45 -8.16 23.44 -1.61
C GLU A 45 -7.71 22.35 -0.61
N ASP A 46 -8.39 21.20 -0.59
CA ASP A 46 -8.00 20.08 0.27
C ASP A 46 -6.72 19.42 -0.24
N LYS A 47 -5.81 19.12 0.68
CA LYS A 47 -4.66 18.27 0.42
C LYS A 47 -4.91 16.89 1.00
N ILE A 48 -4.96 15.88 0.15
CA ILE A 48 -5.12 14.48 0.56
C ILE A 48 -3.77 13.96 1.03
N TYR A 49 -3.71 13.47 2.27
CA TYR A 49 -2.46 12.98 2.86
C TYR A 49 -2.53 11.53 3.35
N ASP A 50 -3.71 10.95 3.56
CA ASP A 50 -3.84 9.53 3.91
C ASP A 50 -5.20 9.02 3.41
N VAL A 51 -5.38 7.70 3.44
CA VAL A 51 -6.72 7.12 3.28
C VAL A 51 -7.56 7.36 4.53
N GLY A 52 -8.89 7.33 4.39
CA GLY A 52 -9.79 7.38 5.52
C GLY A 52 -10.06 5.99 6.14
N PRO A 53 -10.78 5.94 7.26
CA PRO A 53 -11.11 4.69 7.96
C PRO A 53 -11.94 3.72 7.12
N ALA A 54 -12.87 4.19 6.28
CA ALA A 54 -13.71 3.29 5.48
C ALA A 54 -12.88 2.54 4.42
N THR A 55 -11.84 3.19 3.89
CA THR A 55 -10.86 2.59 2.99
C THR A 55 -10.02 1.52 3.69
N VAL A 56 -9.59 1.78 4.93
CA VAL A 56 -8.86 0.79 5.73
C VAL A 56 -9.73 -0.44 5.97
N ASP A 57 -11.01 -0.25 6.29
CA ASP A 57 -11.96 -1.35 6.48
C ASP A 57 -12.17 -2.14 5.18
N LEU A 58 -12.37 -1.45 4.05
CA LEU A 58 -12.50 -2.06 2.74
C LEU A 58 -11.27 -2.91 2.40
N PHE A 59 -10.07 -2.36 2.56
CA PHE A 59 -8.83 -3.08 2.29
C PHE A 59 -8.68 -4.26 3.26
N SER A 60 -9.00 -4.07 4.53
CA SER A 60 -8.94 -5.13 5.53
C SER A 60 -9.85 -6.31 5.19
N GLN A 61 -11.06 -6.05 4.69
CA GLN A 61 -11.99 -7.08 4.21
C GLN A 61 -11.47 -7.74 2.93
N ALA A 62 -10.91 -6.96 2.00
CA ALA A 62 -10.34 -7.50 0.76
C ALA A 62 -9.16 -8.46 1.00
N LEU A 63 -8.45 -8.30 2.13
CA LEU A 63 -7.35 -9.17 2.55
C LEU A 63 -7.82 -10.47 3.22
N GLU A 64 -9.09 -10.61 3.58
CA GLU A 64 -9.58 -11.82 4.25
C GLU A 64 -9.51 -13.02 3.32
N GLY A 65 -8.93 -14.11 3.82
CA GLY A 65 -8.68 -15.32 3.03
C GLY A 65 -7.46 -15.25 2.11
N ALA A 66 -6.68 -14.15 2.11
CA ALA A 66 -5.43 -14.09 1.37
C ALA A 66 -4.39 -15.05 1.97
N ASN A 67 -3.93 -16.00 1.16
CA ASN A 67 -2.86 -16.94 1.53
C ASN A 67 -1.46 -16.37 1.25
N THR A 68 -1.37 -15.34 0.42
CA THR A 68 -0.11 -14.66 0.09
C THR A 68 -0.39 -13.18 -0.12
N LEU A 69 0.45 -12.34 0.48
CA LEU A 69 0.37 -10.90 0.39
C LEU A 69 1.76 -10.33 0.10
N VAL A 70 1.83 -9.42 -0.86
CA VAL A 70 3.01 -8.59 -1.11
C VAL A 70 2.60 -7.13 -0.89
N TRP A 71 3.30 -6.43 0.00
CA TRP A 71 3.06 -5.03 0.30
C TRP A 71 4.28 -4.17 -0.03
N ASN A 72 4.06 -3.15 -0.85
CA ASN A 72 5.07 -2.14 -1.20
C ASN A 72 4.40 -0.78 -1.34
N GLY A 73 4.78 0.18 -0.50
CA GLY A 73 4.30 1.55 -0.47
C GLY A 73 3.30 1.81 0.67
N PRO A 74 3.49 2.89 1.46
CA PRO A 74 2.50 3.33 2.45
C PRO A 74 1.20 3.81 1.77
N LEU A 75 0.11 3.90 2.53
CA LEU A 75 -1.17 4.41 2.02
C LEU A 75 -1.24 5.95 1.96
N GLY A 76 -0.34 6.62 2.67
CA GLY A 76 -0.35 8.06 2.85
C GLY A 76 1.03 8.60 3.23
N TYR A 77 1.05 9.88 3.59
CA TYR A 77 2.23 10.61 4.03
C TYR A 77 2.57 10.28 5.49
N PHE A 78 2.90 9.01 5.71
CA PHE A 78 3.05 8.40 7.04
C PHE A 78 4.14 9.03 7.92
N GLU A 79 5.06 9.79 7.33
CA GLU A 79 6.11 10.49 8.07
C GLU A 79 5.57 11.70 8.86
N LYS A 80 4.40 12.24 8.49
CA LYS A 80 3.77 13.41 9.13
C LYS A 80 2.52 12.99 9.91
N PRO A 81 2.54 12.97 11.26
CA PRO A 81 1.32 12.81 12.04
C PRO A 81 0.29 13.92 11.71
N PRO A 82 -1.02 13.61 11.64
CA PRO A 82 -1.66 12.31 11.91
C PRO A 82 -1.81 11.38 10.68
N PHE A 83 -1.15 11.65 9.55
CA PHE A 83 -1.34 10.97 8.25
C PHE A 83 -0.66 9.59 8.13
N HIS A 84 -0.32 8.98 9.26
CA HIS A 84 0.19 7.61 9.35
C HIS A 84 -0.88 6.58 9.70
N LYS A 85 -2.07 7.03 10.11
CA LYS A 85 -3.09 6.17 10.73
C LYS A 85 -3.56 5.07 9.78
N GLY A 86 -3.84 5.39 8.52
CA GLY A 86 -4.28 4.41 7.53
C GLY A 86 -3.22 3.36 7.27
N THR A 87 -1.98 3.81 7.05
CA THR A 87 -0.82 2.93 6.84
C THR A 87 -0.57 2.01 8.05
N VAL A 88 -0.60 2.54 9.28
CA VAL A 88 -0.40 1.76 10.51
C VAL A 88 -1.54 0.77 10.74
N ALA A 89 -2.78 1.17 10.49
CA ALA A 89 -3.93 0.30 10.64
C ALA A 89 -3.88 -0.88 9.65
N LEU A 90 -3.54 -0.62 8.38
CA LEU A 90 -3.37 -1.68 7.39
C LEU A 90 -2.20 -2.60 7.76
N ALA A 91 -1.05 -2.06 8.18
CA ALA A 91 0.10 -2.86 8.63
C ALA A 91 -0.29 -3.84 9.76
N ARG A 92 -1.07 -3.35 10.74
CA ARG A 92 -1.58 -4.18 11.83
C ARG A 92 -2.55 -5.23 11.36
N LYS A 93 -3.44 -4.93 10.40
CA LYS A 93 -4.31 -5.96 9.80
C LYS A 93 -3.49 -7.02 9.07
N ILE A 94 -2.53 -6.62 8.24
CA ILE A 94 -1.65 -7.56 7.51
C ILE A 94 -0.92 -8.50 8.47
N ALA A 95 -0.43 -7.98 9.60
CA ALA A 95 0.25 -8.75 10.64
C ALA A 95 -0.64 -9.84 11.29
N THR A 96 -1.96 -9.78 11.13
CA THR A 96 -2.89 -10.81 11.61
C THR A 96 -3.21 -11.89 10.58
N LEU A 97 -2.76 -11.74 9.33
CA LEU A 97 -3.05 -12.70 8.28
C LEU A 97 -2.30 -14.02 8.53
N PRO A 98 -2.96 -15.18 8.37
CA PRO A 98 -2.34 -16.48 8.58
C PRO A 98 -1.42 -16.92 7.43
N GLY A 99 -1.50 -16.24 6.27
CA GLY A 99 -0.74 -16.56 5.06
C GLY A 99 0.67 -15.96 5.04
N THR A 100 1.36 -16.16 3.92
CA THR A 100 2.69 -15.59 3.69
C THR A 100 2.58 -14.08 3.44
N THR A 101 3.21 -13.29 4.29
CA THR A 101 3.23 -11.82 4.19
C THR A 101 4.63 -11.32 3.86
N ILE A 102 4.76 -10.68 2.70
CA ILE A 102 6.01 -10.14 2.20
C ILE A 102 5.89 -8.61 2.15
N ALA A 103 6.83 -7.90 2.73
CA ALA A 103 6.93 -6.45 2.61
C ALA A 103 8.22 -6.05 1.89
N GLY A 104 8.19 -4.96 1.12
CA GLY A 104 9.37 -4.38 0.50
C GLY A 104 9.24 -2.88 0.28
N GLY A 105 10.37 -2.22 0.05
CA GLY A 105 10.48 -0.77 -0.08
C GLY A 105 10.74 -0.08 1.26
N GLY A 106 11.66 0.89 1.28
CA GLY A 106 12.14 1.54 2.52
C GLY A 106 11.02 2.14 3.37
N ASP A 107 10.07 2.81 2.73
CA ASP A 107 8.94 3.47 3.39
C ASP A 107 7.98 2.45 4.02
N THR A 108 7.73 1.33 3.34
CA THR A 108 6.91 0.22 3.88
C THR A 108 7.55 -0.37 5.14
N ILE A 109 8.87 -0.57 5.13
CA ILE A 109 9.61 -1.10 6.28
C ILE A 109 9.48 -0.14 7.46
N LEU A 110 9.66 1.17 7.22
CA LEU A 110 9.55 2.18 8.26
C LEU A 110 8.12 2.24 8.82
N ALA A 111 7.11 2.12 7.97
CA ALA A 111 5.71 2.06 8.38
C ALA A 111 5.39 0.81 9.23
N ILE A 112 5.91 -0.37 8.87
CA ILE A 112 5.78 -1.62 9.65
C ILE A 112 6.42 -1.46 11.04
N LYS A 113 7.59 -0.82 11.09
CA LYS A 113 8.29 -0.52 12.34
C LYS A 113 7.50 0.45 13.23
N VAL A 114 6.95 1.52 12.67
CA VAL A 114 6.08 2.46 13.39
C VAL A 114 4.81 1.75 13.90
N ALA A 115 4.28 0.80 13.13
CA ALA A 115 3.13 0.01 13.53
C ALA A 115 3.44 -1.01 14.65
N GLY A 116 4.72 -1.35 14.85
CA GLY A 116 5.19 -2.27 15.88
C GLY A 116 4.97 -3.75 15.55
N VAL A 117 4.93 -4.11 14.26
CA VAL A 117 4.52 -5.45 13.78
C VAL A 117 5.57 -6.17 12.94
N GLU A 118 6.83 -5.73 12.99
CA GLU A 118 7.94 -6.30 12.20
C GLU A 118 8.04 -7.83 12.34
N ASN A 119 7.93 -8.34 13.57
CA ASN A 119 8.06 -9.77 13.87
C ASN A 119 6.88 -10.63 13.40
N SER A 120 5.79 -10.00 12.93
CA SER A 120 4.60 -10.70 12.43
C SER A 120 4.61 -10.91 10.92
N PHE A 121 5.54 -10.26 10.19
CA PHE A 121 5.68 -10.45 8.75
C PHE A 121 6.53 -11.69 8.44
N SER A 122 6.16 -12.45 7.41
CA SER A 122 6.93 -13.63 6.99
C SER A 122 8.30 -13.26 6.41
N TYR A 123 8.36 -12.17 5.64
CA TYR A 123 9.61 -11.66 5.08
C TYR A 123 9.55 -10.15 4.85
N ILE A 124 10.62 -9.46 5.24
CA ILE A 124 10.81 -8.03 4.99
C ILE A 124 12.04 -7.87 4.10
N SER A 125 11.81 -7.47 2.84
CA SER A 125 12.86 -7.27 1.86
C SER A 125 13.58 -5.94 2.09
N THR A 126 14.90 -6.00 2.26
CA THR A 126 15.78 -4.83 2.33
C THR A 126 16.33 -4.41 0.97
N ALA A 127 15.90 -5.06 -0.12
CA ALA A 127 16.44 -4.82 -1.46
C ALA A 127 15.92 -3.53 -2.12
N GLY A 128 15.03 -2.77 -1.45
CA GLY A 128 14.51 -1.50 -1.95
C GLY A 128 13.88 -1.65 -3.33
N GLY A 129 14.30 -0.83 -4.30
CA GLY A 129 13.81 -0.89 -5.68
C GLY A 129 14.07 -2.22 -6.40
N ALA A 130 15.17 -2.91 -6.06
CA ALA A 130 15.50 -4.19 -6.69
C ALA A 130 14.47 -5.29 -6.36
N PHE A 131 13.74 -5.16 -5.24
CA PHE A 131 12.62 -6.06 -4.91
C PHE A 131 11.50 -5.97 -5.95
N LEU A 132 11.10 -4.75 -6.34
CA LEU A 132 10.06 -4.56 -7.35
C LEU A 132 10.55 -4.93 -8.74
N GLU A 133 11.78 -4.55 -9.11
CA GLU A 133 12.34 -4.92 -10.42
C GLU A 133 12.38 -6.45 -10.61
N TYR A 134 12.70 -7.20 -9.55
CA TYR A 134 12.65 -8.65 -9.59
C TYR A 134 11.22 -9.19 -9.79
N LEU A 135 10.23 -8.62 -9.09
CA LEU A 135 8.81 -9.01 -9.23
C LEU A 135 8.20 -8.61 -10.57
N GLU A 136 8.69 -7.52 -11.18
CA GLU A 136 8.37 -7.13 -12.56
C GLU A 136 8.92 -8.13 -13.60
N GLY A 137 9.73 -9.11 -13.18
CA GLY A 137 10.34 -10.11 -14.03
C GLY A 137 11.62 -9.64 -14.73
N LYS A 138 12.21 -8.52 -14.29
CA LYS A 138 13.48 -8.04 -14.85
C LYS A 138 14.63 -8.94 -14.41
N GLU A 139 15.56 -9.18 -15.32
CA GLU A 139 16.79 -9.89 -14.98
C GLU A 139 17.72 -8.95 -14.21
N LEU A 140 17.92 -9.24 -12.91
CA LEU A 140 18.86 -8.49 -12.09
C LEU A 140 20.30 -8.90 -12.44
N PRO A 141 21.19 -7.96 -12.82
CA PRO A 141 22.57 -8.28 -13.22
C PRO A 141 23.34 -9.07 -12.16
N GLY A 142 23.14 -8.74 -10.88
CA GLY A 142 23.78 -9.43 -9.75
C GLY A 142 23.33 -10.88 -9.55
N LEU A 143 22.08 -11.23 -9.92
CA LEU A 143 21.59 -12.61 -9.88
C LEU A 143 21.98 -13.38 -11.14
N LYS A 144 22.02 -12.70 -12.29
CA LYS A 144 22.38 -13.31 -13.58
C LYS A 144 23.74 -14.00 -13.53
N VAL A 145 24.74 -13.35 -12.95
CA VAL A 145 26.12 -13.88 -12.87
C VAL A 145 26.27 -15.07 -11.92
N LEU A 146 25.24 -15.36 -11.11
CA LEU A 146 25.22 -16.49 -10.17
C LEU A 146 24.44 -17.70 -10.70
N LYS A 147 23.78 -17.58 -11.86
CA LYS A 147 23.12 -18.71 -12.51
C LYS A 147 24.20 -19.66 -13.05
N ILE A 148 24.21 -20.89 -12.53
CA ILE A 148 25.04 -22.00 -12.99
C ILE A 148 24.41 -22.62 -14.23
#